data_AF-A0A7J4YHN4-F1
#
_entry.id   AF-A0A7J4YHN4-F1
#
_cell.length_a   1.000
_cell.length_b   1.000
_cell.length_c   1.000
_cell.angle_alpha   90.00
_cell.angle_beta   90.00
_cell.angle_gamma   90.00
#
_symmetry.space_group_name_H-M   'P 1'
#
loop_
_entity.id
_entity.type
_entity.pdbx_description
1 polymer ?
#
loop_
_entity_poly.entity_id
_entity_poly.type
_entity_poly.pdbx_seq_one_letter_code
_entity_poly.pdbx_strand_id
1 'polypeptide(L)'
;VVVATASGSCNKGELLAKGFAGCLFKPFSISELMEVSDRCAIKATPDGKPDFSALLSYGNEAVMLEKLITETEKEMQAVRDAAKEKDLQKLDSLIHHLRSSWEVLRADQPLNVLYGLLRGDALPDGEALSHAVTAVLDKGVEIIRLAEEERRKYEDE
;
A
#
# COMPACT_ATOMS: atom_id res chain seq x y z
N VAL A 1 16.18 3.17 -7.21
CA VAL A 1 17.26 2.15 -7.10
C VAL A 1 18.49 2.78 -6.44
N VAL A 2 19.07 2.13 -5.44
CA VAL A 2 20.30 2.55 -4.75
C VAL A 2 21.46 1.66 -5.18
N VAL A 3 22.64 2.24 -5.43
CA VAL A 3 23.85 1.48 -5.83
C VAL A 3 24.82 1.33 -4.67
N ALA A 4 25.41 0.14 -4.50
CA ALA A 4 26.48 -0.11 -3.52
C ALA A 4 27.77 -0.52 -4.25
N THR A 5 28.84 0.26 -4.14
CA THR A 5 30.08 0.05 -4.90
C THR A 5 31.32 0.01 -4.01
N ALA A 6 32.29 -0.87 -4.34
CA ALA A 6 33.63 -0.86 -3.74
C ALA A 6 34.65 -0.10 -4.62
N SER A 7 34.21 0.45 -5.76
CA SER A 7 35.11 1.14 -6.67
C SER A 7 35.43 2.54 -6.15
N GLY A 8 36.72 2.86 -6.05
CA GLY A 8 37.19 4.23 -5.76
C GLY A 8 37.15 5.18 -6.96
N SER A 9 36.82 4.68 -8.16
CA SER A 9 36.81 5.47 -9.39
C SER A 9 35.51 6.24 -9.64
N CYS A 10 34.45 5.97 -8.88
CA CYS A 10 33.16 6.61 -9.04
C CYS A 10 32.91 7.56 -7.89
N ASN A 11 32.38 8.75 -8.18
CA ASN A 11 31.92 9.67 -7.14
C ASN A 11 30.40 9.72 -7.05
N LYS A 12 29.89 10.25 -5.93
CA LYS A 12 28.44 10.37 -5.67
C LYS A 12 27.72 11.13 -6.78
N GLY A 13 28.30 12.21 -7.30
CA GLY A 13 27.69 13.04 -8.34
C GLY A 13 27.47 12.28 -9.65
N GLU A 14 28.45 11.50 -10.07
CA GLU A 14 28.35 10.67 -11.28
C GLU A 14 27.24 9.61 -11.16
N LEU A 15 27.14 8.94 -10.01
CA LEU A 15 26.12 7.92 -9.79
C LEU A 15 24.71 8.52 -9.80
N LEU A 16 24.53 9.69 -9.18
CA LEU A 16 23.26 10.40 -9.22
C LEU A 16 22.90 10.88 -10.64
N ALA A 17 23.88 11.40 -11.39
CA ALA A 17 23.69 11.82 -12.78
C ALA A 17 23.33 10.65 -13.73
N LYS A 18 23.64 9.41 -13.34
CA LYS A 18 23.24 8.18 -14.06
C LYS A 18 21.86 7.65 -13.64
N GLY A 19 21.14 8.34 -12.77
CA GLY A 19 19.76 8.03 -12.40
C GLY A 19 19.60 7.16 -11.16
N PHE A 20 20.66 6.92 -10.39
CA PHE A 20 20.52 6.26 -9.09
C PHE A 20 19.87 7.22 -8.07
N ALA A 21 18.98 6.70 -7.24
CA ALA A 21 18.32 7.46 -6.18
C ALA A 21 19.24 7.72 -4.97
N GLY A 22 20.32 6.94 -4.86
CA GLY A 22 21.33 7.05 -3.81
C GLY A 22 22.50 6.11 -4.06
N CYS A 23 23.59 6.29 -3.32
CA CYS A 23 24.78 5.44 -3.41
C CYS A 23 25.37 5.13 -2.02
N LEU A 24 25.98 3.96 -1.90
CA LEU A 24 26.77 3.49 -0.75
C LEU A 24 28.17 3.08 -1.24
N PHE A 25 29.20 3.56 -0.55
CA PHE A 25 30.58 3.17 -0.82
C PHE A 25 31.03 2.13 0.20
N LYS A 26 31.53 0.98 -0.27
CA LYS A 26 32.00 -0.11 0.59
C LYS A 26 33.43 0.16 1.09
N PRO A 27 33.75 -0.23 2.34
CA PRO A 27 32.82 -0.73 3.35
C PRO A 27 31.92 0.39 3.89
N PHE A 28 30.66 0.07 4.15
CA PHE A 28 29.69 0.95 4.81
C PHE A 28 29.16 0.29 6.07
N SER A 29 28.78 1.10 7.04
CA SER A 29 28.12 0.71 8.28
C SER A 29 26.62 0.42 8.06
N ILE A 30 26.01 -0.26 9.04
CA ILE A 30 24.56 -0.42 9.10
C ILE A 30 23.87 0.95 9.16
N SER A 31 24.44 1.91 9.89
CA SER A 31 23.88 3.27 10.00
C SER A 31 23.85 3.99 8.65
N GLU A 32 24.91 3.89 7.84
CA GLU A 32 24.93 4.47 6.49
C GLU A 32 23.92 3.80 5.56
N LEU A 33 23.76 2.47 5.68
CA LEU A 33 22.72 1.75 4.95
C LEU A 33 21.31 2.24 5.34
N MET A 34 21.04 2.38 6.63
CA MET A 34 19.76 2.87 7.14
C MET A 34 19.50 4.30 6.68
N GLU A 35 20.49 5.18 6.75
CA GLU A 35 20.34 6.58 6.32
C GLU A 35 20.03 6.69 4.81
N VAL A 36 20.72 5.90 3.98
CA VAL A 36 20.45 5.86 2.54
C VAL A 36 19.09 5.25 2.27
N SER A 37 18.70 4.20 3.01
CA SER A 37 17.38 3.59 2.91
C SER A 37 16.29 4.60 3.26
N ASP A 38 16.37 5.30 4.39
CA ASP A 38 15.37 6.27 4.84
C ASP A 38 15.21 7.48 3.91
N ARG A 39 16.31 7.92 3.27
CA ARG A 39 16.26 9.01 2.27
C ARG A 39 15.67 8.56 0.94
N CYS A 40 15.93 7.32 0.53
CA CYS A 40 15.56 6.81 -0.79
C CYS A 40 14.26 6.00 -0.76
N ALA A 41 13.84 5.54 0.40
CA ALA A 41 12.52 4.99 0.63
C ALA A 41 11.53 6.10 0.31
N ILE A 42 10.55 5.75 -0.51
CA ILE A 42 9.35 6.55 -0.59
C ILE A 42 8.78 6.52 0.82
N LYS A 43 8.89 7.64 1.54
CA LYS A 43 8.08 7.86 2.74
C LYS A 43 6.65 7.89 2.22
N ALA A 44 6.01 6.72 2.16
CA ALA A 44 4.59 6.64 1.96
C ALA A 44 4.00 7.59 3.00
N THR A 45 3.25 8.59 2.57
CA THR A 45 2.32 9.24 3.48
C THR A 45 1.46 8.10 4.01
N PRO A 46 1.56 7.74 5.30
CA PRO A 46 0.68 6.73 5.85
C PRO A 46 -0.74 7.25 5.61
N ASP A 47 -1.56 6.46 4.91
CA ASP A 47 -2.96 6.81 4.60
C ASP A 47 -3.16 8.10 3.79
N GLY A 48 -2.27 8.39 2.85
CA GLY A 48 -2.56 9.37 1.81
C GLY A 48 -3.80 9.00 0.97
N LYS A 49 -4.28 9.96 0.18
CA LYS A 49 -5.29 9.70 -0.85
C LYS A 49 -4.82 8.53 -1.74
N PRO A 50 -5.66 7.51 -2.01
CA PRO A 50 -5.37 6.45 -2.97
C PRO A 50 -4.77 6.96 -4.29
N ASP A 51 -3.68 6.33 -4.72
CA ASP A 51 -2.91 6.68 -5.93
C ASP A 51 -3.20 5.68 -7.05
N PHE A 52 -3.93 6.11 -8.08
CA PHE A 52 -4.29 5.27 -9.22
C PHE A 52 -3.24 5.26 -10.33
N SER A 53 -2.15 6.04 -10.24
CA SER A 53 -1.19 6.21 -11.34
C SER A 53 -0.58 4.88 -11.82
N ALA A 54 -0.22 4.00 -10.88
CA ALA A 54 0.31 2.68 -11.19
C ALA A 54 -0.75 1.79 -11.89
N LEU A 55 -1.98 1.79 -11.38
CA LEU A 55 -3.09 1.04 -11.94
C LEU A 55 -3.39 1.47 -13.38
N LEU A 56 -3.46 2.78 -13.64
CA LEU A 56 -3.86 3.35 -14.92
C LEU A 56 -2.74 3.34 -15.99
N SER A 57 -1.49 3.09 -15.59
CA SER A 57 -0.34 3.07 -16.52
C SER A 57 -0.42 1.99 -17.62
N TYR A 58 -1.32 1.03 -17.48
CA TYR A 58 -1.49 -0.10 -18.39
C TYR A 58 -2.56 0.13 -19.49
N GLY A 59 -3.25 1.28 -19.50
CA GLY A 59 -4.33 1.63 -20.45
C GLY A 59 -5.69 0.97 -20.15
N ASN A 60 -6.75 1.29 -20.89
CA ASN A 60 -8.14 0.85 -20.59
C ASN A 60 -8.64 1.35 -19.22
N GLU A 61 -8.39 2.62 -18.95
CA GLU A 61 -8.53 3.28 -17.67
C GLU A 61 -9.94 3.13 -17.09
N ALA A 62 -10.98 3.39 -17.89
CA ALA A 62 -12.37 3.23 -17.46
C ALA A 62 -12.69 1.79 -17.02
N VAL A 63 -12.20 0.79 -17.76
CA VAL A 63 -12.43 -0.64 -17.45
C VAL A 63 -11.67 -1.05 -16.20
N MET A 64 -10.43 -0.56 -16.01
CA MET A 64 -9.65 -0.86 -14.80
C MET A 64 -10.27 -0.25 -13.55
N LEU A 65 -10.78 0.98 -13.65
CA LEU A 65 -11.46 1.65 -12.55
C LEU A 65 -12.79 0.97 -12.21
N GLU A 66 -13.57 0.57 -13.21
CA GLU A 66 -14.80 -0.20 -13.01
C GLU A 66 -14.55 -1.53 -12.28
N LYS A 67 -13.50 -2.24 -12.70
CA LYS A 67 -13.10 -3.48 -12.05
C LYS A 67 -12.63 -3.24 -10.62
N LEU A 68 -11.84 -2.19 -10.38
CA LEU A 68 -11.42 -1.82 -9.03
C LEU A 68 -12.63 -1.56 -8.12
N ILE A 69 -13.61 -0.77 -8.59
CA ILE A 69 -14.84 -0.47 -7.85
C ILE A 69 -15.59 -1.77 -7.51
N THR A 70 -15.91 -2.57 -8.53
CA THR A 70 -16.70 -3.80 -8.37
C THR A 70 -16.03 -4.80 -7.42
N GLU A 71 -14.72 -5.00 -7.52
CA GLU A 71 -14.01 -5.93 -6.64
C GLU A 71 -13.89 -5.37 -5.23
N THR A 72 -13.60 -4.07 -5.07
CA THR A 72 -13.54 -3.44 -3.73
C THR A 72 -14.90 -3.52 -3.01
N GLU A 73 -16.01 -3.35 -3.72
CA GLU A 73 -17.36 -3.51 -3.13
C GLU A 73 -17.59 -4.92 -2.58
N LYS A 74 -17.27 -5.94 -3.37
CA LYS A 74 -17.41 -7.35 -2.96
C LYS A 74 -16.52 -7.66 -1.75
N GLU A 75 -15.29 -7.18 -1.78
CA GLU A 75 -14.32 -7.38 -0.70
C GLU A 75 -14.78 -6.69 0.59
N MET A 76 -15.26 -5.44 0.51
CA MET A 76 -15.78 -4.73 1.69
C MET A 76 -17.02 -5.40 2.26
N GLN A 77 -17.90 -5.95 1.42
CA GLN A 77 -19.02 -6.75 1.89
C GLN A 77 -18.54 -8.01 2.62
N ALA A 78 -17.55 -8.73 2.07
CA ALA A 78 -16.97 -9.90 2.72
C ALA A 78 -16.30 -9.58 4.07
N VAL A 79 -15.63 -8.42 4.17
CA VAL A 79 -15.07 -7.92 5.44
C VAL A 79 -16.18 -7.63 6.46
N ARG A 80 -17.27 -6.96 6.06
CA ARG A 80 -18.42 -6.70 6.94
C ARG A 80 -19.03 -7.98 7.48
N ASP A 81 -19.23 -8.97 6.60
CA ASP A 81 -19.83 -10.25 6.97
C ASP A 81 -18.92 -11.03 7.94
N ALA A 82 -17.61 -11.12 7.64
CA ALA A 82 -16.65 -11.78 8.52
C ALA A 82 -16.57 -11.11 9.91
N ALA A 83 -16.59 -9.77 9.96
CA ALA A 83 -16.59 -9.03 11.20
C ALA A 83 -17.87 -9.26 12.03
N LYS A 84 -19.04 -9.30 11.37
CA LYS A 84 -20.33 -9.59 12.01
C LYS A 84 -20.38 -11.02 12.57
N GLU A 85 -19.80 -11.97 11.84
CA GLU A 85 -19.66 -13.37 12.25
C GLU A 85 -18.57 -13.57 13.32
N LYS A 86 -17.76 -12.53 13.59
CA LYS A 86 -16.55 -12.59 14.44
C LYS A 86 -15.55 -13.66 13.96
N ASP A 87 -15.51 -13.90 12.65
CA ASP A 87 -14.63 -14.87 12.03
C ASP A 87 -13.23 -14.28 11.79
N LEU A 88 -12.36 -14.43 12.79
CA LEU A 88 -10.99 -13.92 12.74
C LEU A 88 -10.13 -14.58 11.65
N GLN A 89 -10.38 -15.86 11.32
CA GLN A 89 -9.61 -16.56 10.29
C GLN A 89 -9.98 -16.05 8.89
N LYS A 90 -11.28 -15.81 8.65
CA LYS A 90 -11.76 -15.21 7.41
C LYS A 90 -11.27 -13.78 7.26
N LEU A 91 -11.26 -12.99 8.35
CA LEU A 91 -10.65 -11.65 8.33
C LEU A 91 -9.17 -11.69 7.95
N ASP A 92 -8.35 -12.55 8.58
CA ASP A 92 -6.92 -12.69 8.26
C ASP A 92 -6.70 -13.07 6.78
N SER A 93 -7.53 -13.97 6.26
CA SER A 93 -7.46 -14.40 4.85
C SER A 93 -7.83 -13.27 3.88
N LEU A 94 -8.89 -12.49 4.19
CA LEU A 94 -9.31 -11.34 3.39
C LEU A 94 -8.25 -10.23 3.39
N ILE A 95 -7.65 -9.94 4.55
CA ILE A 95 -6.60 -8.92 4.66
C ILE A 95 -5.36 -9.32 3.84
N HIS A 96 -4.99 -10.60 3.90
CA HIS A 96 -3.88 -11.09 3.11
C HIS A 96 -4.13 -10.94 1.61
N HIS A 97 -5.35 -11.23 1.15
CA HIS A 97 -5.75 -11.02 -0.23
C HIS A 97 -5.71 -9.55 -0.64
N LEU A 98 -6.27 -8.67 0.19
CA LEU A 98 -6.41 -7.23 -0.07
C LEU A 98 -5.07 -6.49 -0.08
N ARG A 99 -4.11 -6.92 0.74
CA ARG A 99 -2.85 -6.18 0.96
C ARG A 99 -2.14 -5.87 -0.34
N SER A 100 -1.94 -6.87 -1.21
CA SER A 100 -1.24 -6.67 -2.47
C SER A 100 -1.94 -5.68 -3.38
N SER A 101 -3.27 -5.71 -3.43
CA SER A 101 -4.06 -4.80 -4.28
C SER A 101 -3.99 -3.37 -3.75
N TRP A 102 -4.06 -3.19 -2.43
CA TRP A 102 -4.06 -1.87 -1.80
C TRP A 102 -2.67 -1.25 -1.69
N GLU A 103 -1.60 -2.04 -1.66
CA GLU A 103 -0.21 -1.54 -1.74
C GLU A 103 0.03 -0.81 -3.08
N VAL A 104 -0.52 -1.32 -4.18
CA VAL A 104 -0.45 -0.64 -5.50
C VAL A 104 -1.09 0.74 -5.45
N LEU A 105 -2.16 0.89 -4.66
CA LEU A 105 -2.92 2.11 -4.46
C LEU A 105 -2.36 2.99 -3.34
N ARG A 106 -1.35 2.51 -2.60
CA ARG A 106 -0.81 3.13 -1.38
C ARG A 106 -1.87 3.36 -0.30
N ALA A 107 -2.79 2.41 -0.16
CA ALA A 107 -3.94 2.47 0.74
C ALA A 107 -3.93 1.34 1.81
N ASP A 108 -2.83 0.60 1.94
CA ASP A 108 -2.74 -0.64 2.73
C ASP A 108 -2.54 -0.43 4.25
N GLN A 109 -2.39 0.80 4.73
CA GLN A 109 -2.15 1.06 6.16
C GLN A 109 -3.24 0.46 7.08
N PRO A 110 -4.56 0.63 6.83
CA PRO A 110 -5.58 0.06 7.70
C PRO A 110 -5.52 -1.47 7.74
N LEU A 111 -5.12 -2.11 6.63
CA LEU A 111 -4.89 -3.55 6.55
C LEU A 111 -3.69 -3.98 7.40
N ASN A 112 -2.62 -3.19 7.42
CA ASN A 112 -1.45 -3.46 8.26
C ASN A 112 -1.76 -3.37 9.75
N VAL A 113 -2.57 -2.40 10.16
CA VAL A 113 -3.05 -2.27 11.55
C VAL A 113 -3.90 -3.47 11.94
N LEU A 114 -4.89 -3.82 11.12
CA LEU A 114 -5.77 -4.96 11.40
C LEU A 114 -5.01 -6.29 11.40
N TYR A 115 -4.05 -6.47 10.48
CA TYR A 115 -3.19 -7.64 10.47
C TYR A 115 -2.35 -7.78 11.74
N GLY A 116 -1.78 -6.66 12.22
CA GLY A 116 -1.00 -6.64 13.47
C GLY A 116 -1.82 -7.09 14.67
N LEU A 117 -3.10 -6.68 14.75
CA LEU A 117 -4.01 -7.11 15.80
C LEU A 117 -4.36 -8.61 15.70
N LEU A 118 -4.59 -9.13 14.49
CA LEU A 118 -4.94 -10.54 14.28
C LEU A 118 -3.79 -11.51 14.55
N ARG A 119 -2.54 -11.05 14.39
CA ARG A 119 -1.32 -11.85 14.59
C ARG A 119 -0.65 -11.64 15.95
N GLY A 120 -1.23 -10.82 16.81
CA GLY A 120 -0.73 -10.64 18.18
C GLY A 120 -0.77 -11.94 18.99
N ASP A 121 0.12 -12.06 19.97
CA ASP A 121 0.22 -13.24 20.85
C ASP A 121 -0.99 -13.42 21.77
N ALA A 122 -1.79 -12.36 21.95
CA ALA A 122 -3.01 -12.35 22.74
C ALA A 122 -4.24 -12.19 21.86
N LEU A 123 -5.39 -12.69 22.34
CA LEU A 123 -6.68 -12.41 21.71
C LEU A 123 -6.85 -10.89 21.55
N PRO A 124 -7.18 -10.40 20.34
CA PRO A 124 -7.30 -8.97 20.12
C PRO A 124 -8.40 -8.38 20.97
N ASP A 125 -8.14 -7.19 21.53
CA ASP A 125 -9.16 -6.41 22.22
C ASP A 125 -10.32 -6.12 21.27
N GLY A 126 -11.55 -6.33 21.74
CA GLY A 126 -12.74 -6.26 20.89
C GLY A 126 -13.02 -4.86 20.36
N GLU A 127 -12.70 -3.82 21.14
CA GLU A 127 -12.84 -2.42 20.73
C GLU A 127 -11.78 -2.05 19.71
N ALA A 128 -10.52 -2.40 19.96
CA ALA A 128 -9.41 -2.19 19.02
C ALA A 128 -9.67 -2.91 17.69
N LEU A 129 -10.15 -4.17 17.73
CA LEU A 129 -10.48 -4.94 16.55
C LEU A 129 -11.63 -4.28 15.76
N SER A 130 -12.70 -3.86 16.44
CA SER A 130 -13.82 -3.18 15.79
C SER A 130 -13.37 -1.89 15.12
N HIS A 131 -12.52 -1.10 15.79
CA HIS A 131 -12.01 0.15 15.23
C HIS A 131 -11.14 -0.10 13.99
N ALA A 132 -10.26 -1.10 14.04
CA ALA A 132 -9.41 -1.47 12.91
C ALA A 132 -10.22 -2.00 11.72
N VAL A 133 -11.27 -2.79 11.96
CA VAL A 133 -12.21 -3.22 10.90
C VAL A 133 -12.92 -2.02 10.30
N THR A 134 -13.42 -1.09 11.11
CA THR A 134 -14.06 0.15 10.62
C THR A 134 -13.11 0.95 9.74
N ALA A 135 -11.84 1.11 10.14
CA ALA A 135 -10.85 1.83 9.35
C ALA A 135 -10.61 1.18 7.97
N VAL A 136 -10.59 -0.16 7.89
CA VAL A 136 -10.52 -0.87 6.60
C VAL A 136 -11.75 -0.57 5.75
N LEU A 137 -12.94 -0.64 6.34
CA LEU A 137 -14.19 -0.39 5.61
C LEU A 137 -14.30 1.05 5.09
N ASP A 138 -13.90 2.02 5.91
CA ASP A 138 -13.91 3.44 5.53
C ASP A 138 -12.92 3.71 4.40
N LYS A 139 -11.74 3.07 4.44
CA LYS A 139 -10.76 3.16 3.35
C LYS A 139 -11.29 2.54 2.05
N GLY A 140 -12.00 1.41 2.13
CA GLY A 140 -12.65 0.82 0.96
C GLY A 140 -13.69 1.75 0.33
N VAL A 141 -14.50 2.44 1.15
CA VAL A 141 -15.44 3.47 0.67
C VAL A 141 -14.71 4.64 0.02
N GLU A 142 -13.59 5.07 0.59
CA GLU A 142 -12.75 6.13 0.00
C GLU A 142 -12.19 5.72 -1.36
N ILE A 143 -11.67 4.48 -1.49
CA ILE A 143 -11.16 3.94 -2.75
C ILE A 143 -12.25 3.96 -3.83
N ILE A 144 -13.46 3.46 -3.51
CA ILE A 144 -14.59 3.44 -4.45
C ILE A 144 -14.95 4.85 -4.90
N ARG A 145 -15.20 5.77 -3.95
CA ARG A 145 -15.59 7.15 -4.26
C ARG A 145 -14.57 7.84 -5.17
N LEU A 146 -13.28 7.65 -4.88
CA LEU A 146 -12.20 8.26 -5.66
C LEU A 146 -12.05 7.61 -7.03
N ALA A 147 -12.25 6.29 -7.13
CA ALA A 147 -12.22 5.59 -8.39
C ALA A 147 -13.38 6.05 -9.30
N GLU A 148 -14.58 6.28 -8.75
CA GLU A 148 -15.71 6.87 -9.48
C GLU A 148 -15.43 8.31 -9.95
N GLU A 149 -14.79 9.12 -9.10
CA GLU A 149 -14.32 10.47 -9.47
C GLU A 149 -13.29 10.44 -10.61
N GLU A 150 -12.35 9.50 -10.55
CA GLU A 150 -11.32 9.35 -11.58
C GLU A 150 -11.93 8.80 -12.88
N ARG A 151 -12.87 7.85 -12.80
CA ARG A 151 -13.50 7.20 -13.97
C ARG A 151 -14.25 8.21 -14.83
N ARG A 152 -14.90 9.20 -14.22
CA ARG A 152 -15.61 10.30 -14.92
C ARG A 152 -14.74 11.08 -15.91
N LYS A 153 -13.42 11.04 -15.78
CA LYS A 153 -12.50 11.67 -16.75
C LYS A 153 -12.43 10.95 -18.09
N TYR A 154 -12.90 9.70 -18.14
CA TYR A 154 -12.83 8.80 -19.28
C TYR A 154 -14.22 8.42 -19.82
N GLU A 155 -15.30 9.04 -19.30
CA GLU A 155 -16.68 8.78 -19.75
C GLU A 155 -17.02 9.52 -21.07
N ASP A 156 -16.13 10.39 -21.57
CA ASP A 156 -16.28 11.19 -22.79
C ASP A 156 -15.34 10.76 -23.96
N GLU A 157 -14.64 9.62 -23.86
CA GLU A 157 -13.83 9.00 -24.95
C GLU A 157 -14.53 7.80 -25.58
#